data_AF-A0A7T1MPW1-F1
#
_entry.id   AF-A0A7T1MPW1-F1
#
_cell.length_a   1.000
_cell.length_b   1.000
_cell.length_c   1.000
_cell.angle_alpha   90.00
_cell.angle_beta   90.00
_cell.angle_gamma   90.00
#
_symmetry.space_group_name_H-M   'P 1'
#
loop_
_entity.id
_entity.type
_entity.pdbx_description
1 polymer ?
#
loop_
_entity_poly.entity_id
_entity_poly.type
_entity_poly.pdbx_seq_one_letter_code
_entity_poly.pdbx_strand_id
1 'polypeptide(L)'
;MATAAPAALGHAGHGDEFKPQGDARQVRRQAESDGLLGVATARPAQGSDGLTVPSTALVDANGKPLLFVQMEKTYDPVFVQTGASQGDRVVVTKGIDPTDEVVISGALSLYAESLKTQPAEQAAETKTPAAVAVTNSKAGGGLPVPALAAGAVVLLGGGAIWLARRQKRDA
;
A
#
# COMPACT_ATOMS: atom_id res chain seq x y z
N MET A 1 -34.95 2.57 54.20
CA MET A 1 -34.10 1.64 53.46
C MET A 1 -34.31 1.90 51.97
N ALA A 2 -33.36 2.54 51.30
CA ALA A 2 -33.45 2.84 49.88
C ALA A 2 -32.55 1.87 49.12
N THR A 3 -33.14 0.87 48.49
CA THR A 3 -32.42 -0.07 47.63
C THR A 3 -32.22 0.57 46.26
N ALA A 4 -30.95 0.82 45.94
CA ALA A 4 -30.49 1.34 44.66
C ALA A 4 -30.87 0.40 43.50
N ALA A 5 -31.30 0.99 42.38
CA ALA A 5 -31.52 0.27 41.13
C ALA A 5 -30.18 -0.18 40.52
N PRO A 6 -30.12 -1.32 39.81
CA PRO A 6 -28.92 -1.72 39.08
C PRO A 6 -28.79 -0.86 37.82
N ALA A 7 -27.64 -0.22 37.65
CA ALA A 7 -27.27 0.45 36.41
C ALA A 7 -27.03 -0.61 35.32
N ALA A 8 -27.86 -0.61 34.29
CA ALA A 8 -27.59 -1.35 33.06
C ALA A 8 -26.44 -0.64 32.31
N LEU A 9 -25.26 -1.24 32.37
CA LEU A 9 -24.07 -0.79 31.64
C LEU A 9 -24.20 -1.27 30.19
N GLY A 10 -24.80 -0.42 29.34
CA GLY A 10 -24.81 -0.64 27.90
C GLY A 10 -23.38 -0.52 27.35
N HIS A 11 -22.88 -1.57 26.71
CA HIS A 11 -21.69 -1.51 25.86
C HIS A 11 -22.03 -0.67 24.61
N ALA A 12 -21.99 0.66 24.74
CA ALA A 12 -22.06 1.57 23.60
C ALA A 12 -20.67 1.73 22.99
N GLY A 13 -20.38 0.96 21.96
CA GLY A 13 -19.13 1.07 21.21
C GLY A 13 -19.00 -0.05 20.19
N HIS A 14 -19.70 0.06 19.05
CA HIS A 14 -19.52 -0.88 17.94
C HIS A 14 -19.89 -0.28 16.58
N GLY A 15 -19.35 0.91 16.24
CA GLY A 15 -19.77 1.57 14.99
C GLY A 15 -18.79 2.50 14.30
N ASP A 16 -17.78 3.08 14.96
CA ASP A 16 -16.96 4.13 14.33
C ASP A 16 -15.54 3.68 13.91
N GLU A 17 -15.07 2.51 14.36
CA GLU A 17 -13.65 2.12 14.31
C GLU A 17 -13.28 1.13 13.19
N PHE A 18 -14.12 0.98 12.16
CA PHE A 18 -13.77 0.20 10.96
C PHE A 18 -13.82 1.08 9.71
N LYS A 19 -13.22 2.26 9.78
CA LYS A 19 -12.83 3.02 8.59
C LYS A 19 -11.36 2.75 8.36
N PRO A 20 -10.98 1.91 7.37
CA PRO A 20 -9.59 1.75 7.00
C PRO A 20 -9.06 3.12 6.56
N GLN A 21 -8.36 3.79 7.47
CA GLN A 21 -7.75 5.10 7.29
C GLN A 21 -6.43 4.90 6.53
N GLY A 22 -6.51 4.46 5.28
CA GLY A 22 -5.36 4.21 4.43
C GLY A 22 -5.75 4.37 2.97
N ASP A 23 -4.92 5.08 2.22
CA ASP A 23 -5.05 5.11 0.77
C ASP A 23 -4.84 3.69 0.20
N ALA A 24 -5.50 3.39 -0.92
CA ALA A 24 -5.29 2.14 -1.64
C ALA A 24 -3.80 1.99 -1.97
N ARG A 25 -3.22 0.86 -1.56
CA ARG A 25 -1.82 0.53 -1.84
C ARG A 25 -1.70 -0.43 -3.02
N GLN A 26 -0.50 -0.50 -3.57
CA GLN A 26 -0.16 -1.49 -4.57
C GLN A 26 -0.22 -2.90 -3.95
N VAL A 27 -0.95 -3.80 -4.59
CA VAL A 27 -1.08 -5.21 -4.18
C VAL A 27 -0.15 -6.08 -5.00
N ARG A 28 0.52 -7.05 -4.38
CA ARG A 28 1.45 -7.95 -5.08
C ARG A 28 0.66 -9.04 -5.81
N ARG A 29 0.94 -9.23 -7.10
CA ARG A 29 0.28 -10.25 -7.92
C ARG A 29 0.82 -11.62 -7.53
N GLN A 30 -0.06 -12.51 -7.09
CA GLN A 30 0.23 -13.91 -6.78
C GLN A 30 -0.85 -14.77 -7.41
N ALA A 31 -0.49 -15.73 -8.26
CA ALA A 31 -1.46 -16.50 -9.03
C ALA A 31 -2.49 -17.25 -8.14
N GLU A 32 -2.03 -17.76 -7.00
CA GLU A 32 -2.90 -18.41 -6.01
C GLU A 32 -3.88 -17.44 -5.38
N SER A 33 -3.42 -16.26 -4.93
CA SER A 33 -4.30 -15.21 -4.39
C SER A 33 -5.29 -14.72 -5.46
N ASP A 34 -4.83 -14.53 -6.68
CA ASP A 34 -5.65 -14.07 -7.81
C ASP A 34 -6.85 -14.99 -8.06
N GLY A 35 -6.59 -16.30 -8.07
CA GLY A 35 -7.62 -17.33 -8.22
C GLY A 35 -8.60 -17.37 -7.06
N LEU A 36 -8.13 -17.18 -5.82
CA LEU A 36 -8.99 -17.14 -4.63
C LEU A 36 -9.86 -15.86 -4.58
N LEU A 37 -9.31 -14.74 -5.02
CA LEU A 37 -10.00 -13.45 -5.04
C LEU A 37 -10.91 -13.28 -6.27
N GLY A 38 -10.85 -14.20 -7.24
CA GLY A 38 -11.61 -14.14 -8.48
C GLY A 38 -11.21 -12.96 -9.35
N VAL A 39 -9.93 -12.59 -9.32
CA VAL A 39 -9.43 -11.44 -10.06
C VAL A 39 -9.35 -11.81 -11.54
N ALA A 40 -9.97 -10.98 -12.37
CA ALA A 40 -9.86 -11.10 -13.82
C ALA A 40 -9.53 -9.73 -14.40
N THR A 41 -8.62 -9.72 -15.37
CA THR A 41 -8.19 -8.50 -16.05
C THR A 41 -8.63 -8.52 -17.51
N ALA A 42 -8.93 -7.34 -18.05
CA ALA A 42 -9.21 -7.16 -19.45
C ALA A 42 -8.86 -5.73 -19.86
N ARG A 43 -8.63 -5.53 -21.16
CA ARG A 43 -8.43 -4.20 -21.71
C ARG A 43 -9.74 -3.40 -21.71
N PRO A 44 -9.69 -2.10 -21.43
CA PRO A 44 -10.84 -1.21 -21.59
C PRO A 44 -11.39 -1.29 -23.02
N ALA A 45 -12.71 -1.33 -23.15
CA ALA A 45 -13.34 -1.29 -24.46
C ALA A 45 -13.31 0.15 -25.01
N GLN A 46 -13.03 0.33 -26.30
CA GLN A 46 -13.09 1.66 -26.91
C GLN A 46 -14.52 1.97 -27.35
N GLY A 47 -15.10 3.03 -26.79
CA GLY A 47 -16.41 3.56 -27.15
C GLY A 47 -16.31 4.91 -27.85
N SER A 48 -17.46 5.45 -28.27
CA SER A 48 -17.55 6.73 -28.99
C SER A 48 -17.13 7.95 -28.16
N ASP A 49 -17.28 7.85 -26.84
CA ASP A 49 -17.04 8.94 -25.87
C ASP A 49 -15.73 8.76 -25.08
N GLY A 50 -15.05 7.62 -25.27
CA GLY A 50 -13.82 7.28 -24.54
C GLY A 50 -13.69 5.79 -24.25
N LEU A 51 -12.81 5.44 -23.31
CA LEU A 51 -12.65 4.07 -22.85
C LEU A 51 -13.81 3.67 -21.95
N THR A 52 -14.28 2.43 -22.01
CA THR A 52 -15.39 1.92 -21.20
C THR A 52 -14.98 0.66 -20.48
N VAL A 53 -15.25 0.64 -19.18
CA VAL A 53 -14.98 -0.49 -18.29
C VAL A 53 -16.29 -0.99 -17.69
N PRO A 54 -16.40 -2.27 -17.32
CA PRO A 54 -17.53 -2.77 -16.53
C PRO A 54 -17.65 -2.01 -15.21
N SER A 55 -18.86 -1.82 -14.72
CA SER A 55 -19.14 -1.17 -13.43
C SER A 55 -18.47 -1.91 -12.26
N THR A 56 -18.30 -3.22 -12.39
CA THR A 56 -17.60 -4.09 -11.42
C THR A 56 -16.09 -3.81 -11.30
N ALA A 57 -15.50 -3.12 -12.27
CA ALA A 57 -14.09 -2.70 -12.23
C ALA A 57 -13.86 -1.46 -11.36
N LEU A 58 -14.91 -0.69 -11.11
CA LEU A 58 -14.85 0.56 -10.36
C LEU A 58 -15.00 0.30 -8.87
N VAL A 59 -14.05 0.82 -8.09
CA VAL A 59 -14.10 0.83 -6.63
C VAL A 59 -14.27 2.27 -6.15
N ASP A 60 -15.12 2.48 -5.14
CA ASP A 60 -15.17 3.76 -4.43
C ASP A 60 -14.13 3.78 -3.32
N ALA A 61 -13.15 4.67 -3.46
CA ALA A 61 -12.14 4.90 -2.44
C ALA A 61 -12.29 6.33 -1.91
N ASN A 62 -13.05 6.47 -0.83
CA ASN A 62 -13.38 7.74 -0.17
C ASN A 62 -14.15 8.72 -1.10
N GLY A 63 -15.15 8.24 -1.82
CA GLY A 63 -15.96 9.07 -2.73
C GLY A 63 -15.28 9.36 -4.07
N LYS A 64 -14.15 8.69 -4.36
CA LYS A 64 -13.39 8.84 -5.61
C LYS A 64 -13.32 7.50 -6.34
N PRO A 65 -13.66 7.46 -7.64
CA PRO A 65 -13.56 6.24 -8.43
C PRO A 65 -12.10 5.83 -8.61
N LEU A 66 -11.83 4.57 -8.33
CA LEU A 66 -10.51 3.93 -8.37
C LEU A 66 -10.59 2.67 -9.23
N LEU A 67 -9.61 2.49 -10.10
CA LEU A 67 -9.36 1.25 -10.84
C LEU A 67 -8.06 0.63 -10.37
N PHE A 68 -7.92 -0.68 -10.57
CA PHE A 68 -6.64 -1.36 -10.44
C PHE A 68 -6.11 -1.74 -11.81
N VAL A 69 -4.92 -1.26 -12.14
CA VAL A 69 -4.20 -1.61 -13.37
C VAL A 69 -3.21 -2.72 -13.07
N GLN A 70 -3.23 -3.77 -13.89
CA GLN A 70 -2.32 -4.88 -13.80
C GLN A 70 -0.96 -4.49 -14.37
N MET A 71 0.03 -4.48 -13.48
CA MET A 71 1.44 -4.39 -13.82
C MET A 71 2.06 -5.79 -13.82
N GLU A 72 3.33 -5.91 -14.20
CA GLU A 72 4.03 -7.20 -14.30
C GLU A 72 3.92 -8.09 -13.05
N LYS A 73 4.05 -7.50 -11.86
CA LYS A 73 4.08 -8.23 -10.57
C LYS A 73 3.12 -7.67 -9.54
N THR A 74 2.31 -6.68 -9.90
CA THR A 74 1.52 -5.91 -8.95
C THR A 74 0.24 -5.38 -9.59
N TYR A 75 -0.71 -4.97 -8.75
CA TYR A 75 -1.91 -4.22 -9.11
C TYR A 75 -1.77 -2.80 -8.59
N ASP A 76 -1.76 -1.83 -9.49
CA ASP A 76 -1.55 -0.43 -9.17
C ASP A 76 -2.90 0.31 -9.05
N PRO A 77 -3.19 0.96 -7.92
CA PRO A 77 -4.42 1.72 -7.73
C PRO A 77 -4.32 3.07 -8.48
N VAL A 78 -5.17 3.25 -9.48
CA VAL A 78 -5.23 4.48 -10.27
C VAL A 78 -6.58 5.16 -10.12
N PHE A 79 -6.57 6.40 -9.63
CA PHE A 79 -7.78 7.22 -9.59
C PHE A 79 -8.13 7.72 -10.98
N VAL A 80 -9.38 7.54 -11.36
CA VAL A 80 -9.87 7.86 -12.70
C VAL A 80 -10.90 8.97 -12.67
N GLN A 81 -11.22 9.53 -13.84
CA GLN A 81 -12.41 10.34 -14.02
C GLN A 81 -13.40 9.54 -14.86
N THR A 82 -14.59 9.34 -14.31
CA THR A 82 -15.69 8.65 -14.99
C THR A 82 -16.67 9.66 -15.60
N GLY A 83 -17.27 9.28 -16.72
CA GLY A 83 -18.31 10.01 -17.43
C GLY A 83 -19.66 9.32 -17.29
N ALA A 84 -20.42 9.29 -18.38
CA ALA A 84 -21.72 8.64 -18.42
C ALA A 84 -21.62 7.14 -18.12
N SER A 85 -22.61 6.62 -17.39
CA SER A 85 -22.82 5.18 -17.23
C SER A 85 -23.85 4.70 -18.23
N GLN A 86 -23.50 3.67 -18.99
CA GLN A 86 -24.28 3.09 -20.07
C GLN A 86 -24.60 1.62 -19.72
N GLY A 87 -25.70 1.41 -19.00
CA GLY A 87 -26.10 0.08 -18.52
C GLY A 87 -25.12 -0.45 -17.49
N ASP A 88 -24.39 -1.52 -17.84
CA ASP A 88 -23.37 -2.14 -16.98
C ASP A 88 -21.97 -1.53 -17.16
N ARG A 89 -21.76 -0.66 -18.14
CA ARG A 89 -20.44 -0.09 -18.42
C ARG A 89 -20.37 1.38 -18.08
N VAL A 90 -19.22 1.84 -17.62
CA VAL A 90 -18.96 3.23 -17.28
C VAL A 90 -17.86 3.78 -18.19
N VAL A 91 -18.09 4.97 -18.74
CA VAL A 91 -17.09 5.68 -19.53
C VAL A 91 -16.01 6.22 -18.60
N VAL A 92 -14.74 6.01 -18.96
CA VAL A 92 -13.56 6.55 -18.30
C VAL A 92 -12.95 7.57 -19.24
N THR A 93 -12.94 8.83 -18.81
CA THR A 93 -12.45 9.95 -19.61
C THR A 93 -10.97 10.22 -19.37
N LYS A 94 -10.44 9.88 -18.19
CA LYS A 94 -9.02 10.03 -17.82
C LYS A 94 -8.56 8.98 -16.82
N GLY A 95 -7.27 8.66 -16.87
CA GLY A 95 -6.56 7.90 -15.83
C GLY A 95 -6.11 6.50 -16.24
N ILE A 96 -6.47 6.01 -17.43
CA ILE A 96 -6.02 4.71 -17.94
C ILE A 96 -5.77 4.80 -19.45
N ASP A 97 -4.88 3.95 -19.97
CA ASP A 97 -4.61 3.82 -21.40
C ASP A 97 -5.37 2.64 -22.02
N PRO A 98 -5.64 2.66 -23.34
CA PRO A 98 -6.34 1.56 -24.03
C PRO A 98 -5.54 0.24 -24.05
N THR A 99 -4.23 0.32 -23.81
CA THR A 99 -3.33 -0.83 -23.79
C THR A 99 -3.19 -1.47 -22.41
N ASP A 100 -3.67 -0.78 -21.36
CA ASP A 100 -3.55 -1.26 -19.99
C ASP A 100 -4.52 -2.42 -19.73
N GLU A 101 -4.06 -3.37 -18.92
CA GLU A 101 -4.89 -4.45 -18.42
C GLU A 101 -5.54 -3.98 -17.12
N VAL A 102 -6.86 -3.81 -17.12
CA VAL A 102 -7.61 -3.33 -15.96
C VAL A 102 -8.32 -4.48 -15.29
N VAL A 103 -8.35 -4.48 -13.96
CA VAL A 103 -9.11 -5.48 -13.19
C VAL A 103 -10.61 -5.25 -13.38
N ILE A 104 -11.29 -6.19 -14.02
CA ILE A 104 -12.74 -6.17 -14.31
C ILE A 104 -13.57 -7.02 -13.33
N SER A 105 -12.92 -7.87 -12.54
CA SER A 105 -13.53 -8.69 -11.50
C SER A 105 -12.58 -8.83 -10.32
N GLY A 106 -13.10 -8.94 -9.10
CA GLY A 106 -12.26 -9.01 -7.89
C GLY A 106 -11.62 -7.68 -7.46
N ALA A 107 -12.00 -6.54 -8.06
CA ALA A 107 -11.44 -5.22 -7.73
C ALA A 107 -11.68 -4.82 -6.27
N LEU A 108 -12.86 -5.11 -5.71
CA LEU A 108 -13.16 -4.86 -4.30
C LEU A 108 -12.30 -5.74 -3.36
N SER A 109 -12.06 -6.99 -3.75
CA SER A 109 -11.21 -7.92 -3.01
C SER A 109 -9.77 -7.43 -2.96
N LEU A 110 -9.24 -6.96 -4.11
CA LEU A 110 -7.93 -6.31 -4.18
C LEU A 110 -7.87 -5.03 -3.36
N TYR A 111 -8.94 -4.22 -3.37
CA TYR A 111 -9.01 -3.03 -2.54
C TYR A 111 -8.93 -3.37 -1.05
N ALA A 112 -9.68 -4.37 -0.58
CA ALA A 112 -9.60 -4.85 0.80
C ALA A 112 -8.18 -5.36 1.15
N GLU A 113 -7.53 -6.07 0.24
CA GLU A 113 -6.15 -6.52 0.42
C GLU A 113 -5.15 -5.34 0.45
N SER A 114 -5.41 -4.28 -0.33
CA SER A 114 -4.60 -3.07 -0.32
C SER A 114 -4.67 -2.30 1.00
N LEU A 115 -5.81 -2.38 1.68
CA LEU A 115 -6.07 -1.74 2.97
C LEU A 115 -5.59 -2.58 4.15
N LYS A 116 -5.29 -3.87 3.92
CA LYS A 116 -4.79 -4.75 4.97
C LYS A 116 -3.39 -4.30 5.37
N THR A 117 -3.30 -3.63 6.51
CA THR A 117 -2.03 -3.38 7.20
C THR A 117 -1.42 -4.74 7.53
N GLN A 118 -0.41 -5.15 6.77
CA GLN A 118 0.44 -6.25 7.21
C GLN A 118 1.06 -5.83 8.55
N PRO A 119 0.93 -6.60 9.65
CA PRO A 119 1.84 -6.41 10.77
C PRO A 119 3.24 -6.52 10.19
N ALA A 120 4.06 -5.50 10.43
CA ALA A 120 5.46 -5.47 10.06
C ALA A 120 6.20 -6.56 10.85
N GLU A 121 6.08 -7.81 10.41
CA GLU A 121 6.81 -8.91 10.98
C GLU A 121 8.18 -8.94 10.31
N GLN A 122 9.15 -8.37 11.04
CA GLN A 122 10.61 -8.49 10.92
C GLN A 122 11.34 -7.52 9.97
N ALA A 123 11.32 -6.24 10.34
CA ALA A 123 12.61 -5.57 10.54
C ALA A 123 13.18 -6.15 11.85
N ALA A 124 14.15 -7.05 11.71
CA ALA A 124 14.78 -7.76 12.81
C ALA A 124 15.29 -6.79 13.90
N GLU A 125 14.64 -6.80 15.07
CA GLU A 125 15.35 -6.60 16.32
C GLU A 125 16.17 -7.85 16.61
N THR A 126 17.48 -7.78 16.35
CA THR A 126 18.45 -8.53 17.14
C THR A 126 19.39 -7.51 17.80
N LYS A 127 18.99 -7.15 19.02
CA LYS A 127 19.82 -6.86 20.20
C LYS A 127 20.70 -5.59 20.16
N THR A 128 20.33 -4.58 20.95
CA THR A 128 20.86 -4.37 22.33
C THR A 128 20.20 -3.11 22.94
N PRO A 129 19.68 -3.18 24.19
CA PRO A 129 19.01 -2.06 24.84
C PRO A 129 20.02 -1.01 25.31
N ALA A 130 19.84 0.24 24.88
CA ALA A 130 20.49 1.39 25.50
C ALA A 130 19.42 2.23 26.21
N ALA A 131 18.99 1.76 27.39
CA ALA A 131 18.44 2.64 28.41
C ALA A 131 19.60 3.11 29.29
N VAL A 132 19.99 4.39 29.16
CA VAL A 132 20.40 5.31 30.24
C VAL A 132 20.39 6.71 29.62
N ALA A 133 19.33 7.48 29.84
CA ALA A 133 19.16 8.41 30.96
C ALA A 133 19.88 9.77 30.76
N VAL A 134 19.04 10.77 30.46
CA VAL A 134 19.01 12.14 31.01
C VAL A 134 20.29 13.01 30.87
N THR A 135 20.17 14.12 30.15
CA THR A 135 20.23 15.45 30.79
C THR A 135 19.80 16.57 29.83
N ASN A 136 18.69 17.19 30.19
CA ASN A 136 18.29 18.51 29.73
C ASN A 136 19.24 19.53 30.38
N SER A 137 19.94 20.35 29.60
CA SER A 137 20.55 21.60 30.09
C SER A 137 20.44 22.69 29.04
N LYS A 138 19.39 23.49 29.19
CA LYS A 138 19.30 24.86 28.68
C LYS A 138 20.24 25.73 29.53
N ALA A 139 21.27 26.33 28.94
CA ALA A 139 21.93 27.53 29.46
C ALA A 139 22.88 28.10 28.40
N GLY A 140 22.82 29.41 28.18
CA GLY A 140 23.58 30.08 27.14
C GLY A 140 25.05 30.36 27.47
N GLY A 141 25.72 30.98 26.49
CA GLY A 141 26.98 31.70 26.66
C GLY A 141 28.26 30.94 26.31
N GLY A 142 28.98 31.43 25.29
CA GLY A 142 30.44 31.30 25.19
C GLY A 142 31.00 30.39 24.08
N LEU A 143 31.65 30.99 23.09
CA LEU A 143 32.79 30.42 22.33
C LEU A 143 33.96 30.02 23.29
N PRO A 144 35.05 29.30 22.86
CA PRO A 144 35.51 28.99 21.49
C PRO A 144 35.98 27.52 21.23
N VAL A 145 36.21 27.26 19.94
CA VAL A 145 36.87 26.08 19.33
C VAL A 145 38.31 25.89 19.83
N PRO A 146 38.83 24.66 19.81
CA PRO A 146 40.11 24.46 19.12
C PRO A 146 40.13 23.28 18.15
N ALA A 147 40.80 23.53 17.03
CA ALA A 147 41.23 22.59 16.02
C ALA A 147 42.32 21.62 16.54
N LEU A 148 42.61 20.60 15.73
CA LEU A 148 43.88 19.84 15.51
C LEU A 148 43.52 18.36 15.23
N ALA A 149 43.45 17.93 13.97
CA ALA A 149 44.56 17.43 13.15
C ALA A 149 45.03 16.00 13.52
N ALA A 150 44.69 15.01 12.67
CA ALA A 150 45.50 13.85 12.24
C ALA A 150 44.58 12.67 11.86
N GLY A 151 44.70 12.12 10.64
CA GLY A 151 44.07 10.82 10.33
C GLY A 151 43.86 10.49 8.85
N ALA A 152 44.97 10.20 8.16
CA ALA A 152 45.16 9.27 7.03
C ALA A 152 43.98 8.87 6.09
N VAL A 153 44.22 9.13 4.80
CA VAL A 153 43.60 8.52 3.62
C VAL A 153 43.95 7.03 3.49
N VAL A 154 42.97 6.17 3.16
CA VAL A 154 43.19 4.98 2.31
C VAL A 154 42.01 4.84 1.34
N LEU A 155 42.29 5.09 0.05
CA LEU A 155 41.53 4.61 -1.10
C LEU A 155 42.17 3.31 -1.59
N LEU A 156 41.32 2.40 -2.13
CA LEU A 156 41.57 1.33 -3.12
C LEU A 156 41.25 -0.10 -2.67
N GLY A 157 40.47 -0.78 -3.53
CA GLY A 157 40.15 -2.21 -3.50
C GLY A 157 38.63 -2.39 -3.50
N GLY A 158 37.94 -2.52 -4.62
CA GLY A 158 38.12 -3.55 -5.65
C GLY A 158 36.77 -4.25 -5.78
N GLY A 159 36.11 -4.09 -6.93
CA GLY A 159 34.74 -4.56 -7.14
C GLY A 159 34.58 -6.08 -7.10
N ALA A 160 33.42 -6.53 -6.62
CA ALA A 160 32.94 -7.89 -6.85
C ALA A 160 31.54 -7.82 -7.45
N ILE A 161 31.49 -8.07 -8.76
CA ILE A 161 30.30 -8.25 -9.59
C ILE A 161 29.64 -9.56 -9.16
N TRP A 162 28.38 -9.51 -8.72
CA TRP A 162 27.59 -10.71 -8.43
C TRP A 162 26.93 -11.20 -9.72
N LEU A 163 27.37 -12.36 -10.23
CA LEU A 163 26.84 -13.01 -11.43
C LEU A 163 25.93 -14.18 -11.05
N ALA A 164 24.75 -14.20 -11.68
CA ALA A 164 23.74 -15.23 -11.63
C ALA A 164 24.24 -16.64 -12.00
N ARG A 165 23.47 -17.67 -11.63
CA ARG A 165 22.68 -18.51 -12.60
C ARG A 165 22.39 -19.93 -12.07
N ARG A 166 21.11 -20.15 -11.77
CA ARG A 166 20.23 -21.27 -12.22
C ARG A 166 20.69 -22.72 -12.02
N GLN A 167 20.00 -23.36 -11.08
CA GLN A 167 19.47 -24.74 -11.06
C GLN A 167 19.80 -25.63 -12.28
N LYS A 168 20.52 -26.71 -11.99
CA LYS A 168 20.60 -27.91 -12.82
C LYS A 168 19.36 -28.77 -12.55
N ARG A 169 18.69 -29.19 -13.63
CA ARG A 169 17.79 -30.35 -13.63
C ARG A 169 18.51 -31.51 -14.29
N ASP A 170 18.32 -32.67 -13.67
CA ASP A 170 18.72 -34.02 -14.04
C ASP A 170 18.43 -34.39 -15.50
N ALA A 171 19.28 -35.26 -16.03
CA ALA A 171 18.98 -36.22 -17.09
C ALA A 171 19.66 -37.54 -16.71
#